data_AF-A0A3M0DUZ5-F1
#
_entry.id   AF-A0A3M0DUZ5-F1
#
_cell.length_a   1.000
_cell.length_b   1.000
_cell.length_c   1.000
_cell.angle_alpha   90.00
_cell.angle_beta   90.00
_cell.angle_gamma   90.00
#
_symmetry.space_group_name_H-M   'P 1'
#
loop_
_entity.id
_entity.type
_entity.pdbx_description
1 polymer ?
#
loop_
_entity_poly.entity_id
_entity_poly.type
_entity_poly.pdbx_seq_one_letter_code
_entity_poly.pdbx_strand_id
1 'polypeptide(L)'
;MGGFSPIHLLVLAVVAILLLGGGRFSNLMGDVAKGVKNFKKGMSENDDETPAKPSARIEAQKTADPAFDRDGNRVRDDRPA
;
A
#
# COMPACT_ATOMS: atom_id res chain seq x y z
N MET A 1 31.20 -10.24 -22.43
CA MET A 1 29.79 -10.62 -22.63
C MET A 1 29.06 -10.44 -21.30
N GLY A 2 28.72 -9.18 -20.94
CA GLY A 2 28.26 -8.78 -19.60
C GLY A 2 26.77 -8.46 -19.56
N GLY A 3 25.94 -9.47 -19.86
CA GLY A 3 24.51 -9.29 -20.17
C GLY A 3 23.57 -9.03 -19.00
N PHE A 4 24.04 -8.95 -17.75
CA PHE A 4 23.15 -8.78 -16.59
C PHE A 4 23.72 -7.77 -15.59
N SER A 5 23.98 -6.55 -16.05
CA SER A 5 24.23 -5.45 -15.13
C SER A 5 22.95 -5.15 -14.34
N PRO A 6 23.01 -5.01 -13.00
CA PRO A 6 21.86 -4.58 -12.18
C PRO A 6 21.17 -3.32 -12.69
N ILE A 7 21.91 -2.46 -13.39
CA ILE A 7 21.40 -1.27 -14.05
C ILE A 7 20.33 -1.61 -15.10
N HIS A 8 20.50 -2.71 -15.84
CA HIS A 8 19.56 -3.10 -16.88
C HIS A 8 18.21 -3.54 -16.30
N LEU A 9 18.23 -4.27 -15.17
CA LEU A 9 17.03 -4.65 -14.44
C LEU A 9 16.29 -3.43 -13.87
N LEU A 10 17.03 -2.44 -13.37
CA LEU A 10 16.45 -1.19 -12.87
C LEU A 10 15.75 -0.44 -14.00
N VAL A 11 16.42 -0.27 -15.15
CA VAL A 11 15.83 0.39 -16.33
C VAL A 11 14.58 -0.34 -16.81
N LEU A 12 14.61 -1.68 -16.86
CA LEU A 12 13.44 -2.48 -17.23
C LEU A 12 12.26 -2.28 -16.26
N ALA A 13 12.54 -2.26 -14.95
CA ALA A 13 11.52 -2.03 -13.93
C ALA A 13 10.87 -0.64 -14.06
N VAL A 14 11.67 0.40 -14.33
CA VAL A 14 11.17 1.76 -14.56
C VAL A 14 10.26 1.80 -15.78
N VAL A 15 10.67 1.20 -16.90
CA VAL A 15 9.85 1.14 -18.11
C VAL A 15 8.56 0.37 -17.86
N ALA A 16 8.61 -0.76 -17.13
CA ALA A 16 7.42 -1.53 -16.79
C ALA A 16 6.42 -0.73 -15.95
N ILE A 17 6.89 0.06 -14.96
CA ILE A 17 6.02 0.92 -14.13
C ILE A 17 5.39 2.05 -14.96
N LEU A 18 6.15 2.63 -15.90
CA LEU A 18 5.63 3.67 -16.80
C LEU A 18 4.54 3.13 -17.75
N LEU A 19 4.72 1.91 -18.27
CA LEU A 19 3.72 1.25 -19.12
C LEU A 19 2.48 0.81 -18.35
N LEU A 20 2.66 0.32 -17.12
CA LEU A 20 1.56 -0.16 -16.29
C LEU A 20 0.77 0.99 -15.64
N GLY A 21 1.40 2.15 -15.45
CA GLY A 21 0.85 3.32 -14.79
C GLY A 21 0.79 3.16 -13.26
N GLY A 22 1.05 4.25 -12.52
CA GLY A 22 1.16 4.24 -11.06
C GLY A 22 -0.07 3.68 -10.32
N GLY A 23 -1.27 3.83 -10.88
CA GLY A 23 -2.52 3.33 -10.28
C GLY A 23 -2.68 1.81 -10.31
N ARG A 24 -2.21 1.13 -11.36
CA ARG A 24 -2.28 -0.35 -11.45
C ARG A 24 -1.14 -1.01 -10.69
N PHE A 25 0.06 -0.43 -10.75
CA PHE A 25 1.22 -0.93 -10.01
C PHE A 25 1.00 -0.86 -8.49
N SER A 26 0.44 0.24 -7.97
CA SER A 26 0.20 0.41 -6.52
C SER A 26 -0.81 -0.61 -5.96
N ASN A 27 -1.91 -0.85 -6.67
CA ASN A 27 -2.91 -1.85 -6.28
C ASN A 27 -2.31 -3.28 -6.30
N LEU A 28 -1.57 -3.63 -7.36
CA LEU A 28 -0.94 -4.93 -7.49
C LEU A 28 0.17 -5.14 -6.44
N MET A 29 1.00 -4.13 -6.19
CA MET A 29 2.05 -4.17 -5.17
C MET A 29 1.45 -4.33 -3.76
N GLY A 30 0.30 -3.72 -3.49
CA GLY A 30 -0.42 -3.88 -2.22
C GLY A 30 -0.89 -5.32 -1.96
N ASP A 31 -1.43 -5.98 -2.98
CA ASP A 31 -1.88 -7.38 -2.87
C ASP A 31 -0.72 -8.36 -2.81
N VAL A 32 0.34 -8.12 -3.58
CA VAL A 32 1.60 -8.89 -3.51
C VAL A 32 2.27 -8.70 -2.14
N ALA A 33 2.33 -7.48 -1.61
CA ALA A 33 2.91 -7.21 -0.30
C ALA A 33 2.16 -7.92 0.84
N LYS A 34 0.82 -7.97 0.77
CA LYS A 34 0.01 -8.75 1.73
C LYS A 34 0.29 -10.26 1.59
N GLY A 35 0.36 -10.79 0.37
CA GLY A 35 0.67 -12.20 0.11
C GLY A 35 2.04 -12.60 0.66
N VAL A 36 3.08 -11.81 0.35
CA VAL A 36 4.46 -12.04 0.83
C VAL A 36 4.55 -11.85 2.35
N LYS A 37 3.86 -10.86 2.93
CA LYS A 37 3.84 -10.66 4.39
C LYS A 37 3.20 -11.85 5.12
N ASN A 38 2.09 -12.38 4.59
CA ASN A 38 1.42 -13.55 5.16
C ASN A 38 2.25 -14.83 4.98
N PHE A 39 2.93 -14.98 3.84
CA PHE A 39 3.86 -16.08 3.59
C PHE A 39 5.04 -16.03 4.57
N LYS A 40 5.65 -14.84 4.74
CA LYS A 40 6.73 -14.64 5.71
C LYS A 40 6.24 -14.89 7.15
N LYS A 41 5.06 -14.37 7.51
CA LYS A 41 4.49 -14.59 8.84
C LYS A 41 4.23 -16.07 9.12
N GLY A 42 3.63 -16.80 8.17
CA GLY A 42 3.40 -18.24 8.31
C GLY A 42 4.69 -19.05 8.37
N MET A 43 5.75 -18.61 7.67
CA MET A 43 7.05 -19.28 7.74
C MET A 43 7.83 -18.94 9.02
N SER A 44 7.73 -17.70 9.50
CA SER A 44 8.30 -17.28 10.79
C SER A 44 7.53 -17.84 11.99
N GLU A 45 6.22 -18.13 11.88
CA GLU A 45 5.45 -18.83 12.92
C GLU A 45 5.91 -20.28 13.12
N ASN A 46 6.61 -20.89 12.14
CA ASN A 46 7.23 -22.21 12.30
C ASN A 46 8.62 -22.13 12.96
N ASP A 47 9.27 -20.96 13.00
CA ASP A 47 10.64 -20.77 13.49
C ASP A 47 10.72 -19.99 14.81
N ASP A 48 9.72 -19.15 15.12
CA ASP A 48 9.69 -18.29 16.31
C ASP A 48 8.32 -18.36 17.00
N GLU A 49 8.21 -19.17 18.06
CA GLU A 49 7.10 -19.16 19.03
C GLU A 49 7.12 -17.87 19.88
N THR A 50 6.90 -16.71 19.28
CA THR A 50 6.60 -15.47 20.02
C THR A 50 5.44 -14.73 19.34
N PRO A 51 4.30 -14.50 20.01
CA PRO A 51 3.10 -13.96 19.38
C PRO A 51 3.29 -12.46 19.10
N ALA A 52 3.80 -12.14 17.91
CA ALA A 52 3.86 -10.77 17.42
C ALA A 52 2.43 -10.29 17.09
N LYS A 53 1.82 -9.67 18.11
CA LYS A 53 0.73 -8.68 18.16
C LYS A 53 -0.15 -8.57 16.89
N PRO A 54 -1.49 -8.70 17.00
CA PRO A 54 -2.38 -8.57 15.86
C PRO A 54 -2.15 -7.20 15.22
N SER A 55 -1.77 -7.20 13.94
CA SER A 55 -1.69 -5.99 13.13
C SER A 55 -3.11 -5.45 12.95
N ALA A 56 -3.54 -4.66 13.93
CA ALA A 56 -4.57 -3.66 13.75
C ALA A 56 -4.20 -2.79 12.55
N ARG A 57 -5.24 -2.27 11.88
CA ARG A 57 -5.20 -1.36 10.72
C ARG A 57 -5.37 -2.02 9.35
N ILE A 58 -6.48 -2.74 9.18
CA ILE A 58 -7.33 -2.53 8.00
C ILE A 58 -8.48 -1.58 8.42
N GLU A 59 -8.14 -0.41 8.95
CA GLU A 59 -9.06 0.74 9.08
C GLU A 59 -8.63 1.89 8.15
N ALA A 60 -7.45 1.79 7.54
CA ALA A 60 -6.96 2.80 6.60
C ALA A 60 -7.64 2.74 5.22
N GLN A 61 -8.56 1.80 4.98
CA GLN A 61 -9.36 1.74 3.75
C GLN A 61 -10.65 2.58 3.80
N LYS A 62 -10.98 3.23 4.93
CA LYS A 62 -12.09 4.22 4.98
C LYS A 62 -11.64 5.65 4.65
N THR A 63 -10.44 5.86 4.10
CA THR A 63 -9.95 7.19 3.69
C THR A 63 -9.41 7.17 2.27
N ALA A 64 -10.13 6.50 1.37
CA ALA A 64 -10.17 6.90 -0.04
C ALA A 64 -11.53 7.57 -0.30
N ASP A 65 -11.87 8.55 0.52
CA ASP A 65 -12.88 9.53 0.16
C ASP A 65 -12.17 10.49 -0.80
N PRO A 66 -12.59 10.61 -2.08
CA PRO A 66 -12.03 11.62 -2.96
C PRO A 66 -12.25 12.98 -2.29
N ALA A 67 -11.16 13.69 -1.98
CA ALA A 67 -11.18 15.03 -1.37
C ALA A 67 -11.70 16.10 -2.35
N PHE A 68 -12.88 15.88 -2.91
CA PHE A 68 -13.74 16.85 -3.55
C PHE A 68 -15.15 16.56 -3.05
N ASP A 69 -15.40 16.86 -1.78
CA ASP A 69 -16.77 17.16 -1.37
C ASP A 69 -17.01 18.66 -1.53
N ARG A 70 -18.12 18.95 -2.20
CA ARG A 70 -18.38 20.16 -2.96
C ARG A 70 -19.04 21.25 -2.12
N ASP A 71 -19.02 21.10 -0.80
CA ASP A 71 -19.92 21.80 0.09
C ASP A 71 -19.12 22.59 1.13
N GLY A 72 -18.58 23.73 0.69
CA GLY A 72 -17.89 24.69 1.54
C GLY A 72 -18.83 25.39 2.53
N ASN A 73 -19.31 24.69 3.56
CA ASN A 73 -20.10 25.31 4.62
C ASN A 73 -19.56 24.96 6.01
N ARG A 74 -19.17 26.00 6.76
CA ARG A 74 -18.65 25.89 8.12
C ARG A 74 -19.80 25.54 9.05
N VAL A 75 -19.62 24.50 9.85
CA VAL A 75 -20.36 24.28 11.09
C VAL A 75 -19.95 25.38 12.09
N ARG A 76 -20.52 26.57 11.92
CA ARG A 76 -20.49 27.68 12.87
C ARG A 76 -21.87 28.33 12.80
N ASP A 77 -22.39 28.68 13.98
CA ASP A 77 -23.55 29.55 14.21
C ASP A 77 -24.83 28.90 14.77
N ASP A 78 -24.74 27.79 15.52
CA ASP A 78 -25.83 27.37 16.44
C ASP A 78 -25.34 27.25 17.88
N ARG A 79 -25.07 28.39 18.52
CA ARG A 79 -25.02 28.48 19.99
C ARG A 79 -25.49 29.84 20.51
N PRO A 80 -26.81 30.06 20.70
CA PRO A 80 -27.32 31.03 21.64
C PRO A 80 -27.55 30.37 23.01
N ALA A 81 -26.84 30.83 24.04
CA ALA A 81 -27.19 30.65 25.45
C ALA A 81 -27.18 32.03 26.12
#